data_AF-W5MIG4-F1
#
_entry.id   AF-W5MIG4-F1
#
_cell.length_a   1.000
_cell.length_b   1.000
_cell.length_c   1.000
_cell.angle_alpha   90.00
_cell.angle_beta   90.00
_cell.angle_gamma   90.00
#
_symmetry.space_group_name_H-M   'P 1'
#
loop_
_entity.id
_entity.type
_entity.pdbx_description
1 polymer ?
#
loop_
_entity_poly.entity_id
_entity_poly.type
_entity_poly.pdbx_seq_one_letter_code
_entity_poly.pdbx_strand_id
1 'polypeptide(L)'
;ELTLKTPAFLRDKKPAITPSALPTPTFLQEKKQLCLSRKVPPPAQLKPPRKPRAAKQKEDPSLPKAYVMSVFSHFAKTKVSRDVYPVLQEILDKYFERLVDDLEAYANHAKRKTIEKQDVELLLRRQGLVPDGVPVNVLIERYLPMEYRKLLIPVATSGNKVFPKHRR
;
A
#
# COMPACT_ATOMS: atom_id res chain seq x y z
N GLU A 1 14.69 46.66 6.94
CA GLU A 1 15.81 46.99 6.04
C GLU A 1 17.14 46.60 6.70
N LEU A 2 17.83 45.62 6.08
CA LEU A 2 19.27 45.29 6.16
C LEU A 2 19.81 44.66 7.46
N THR A 3 19.98 43.32 7.53
CA THR A 3 21.03 42.47 6.90
C THR A 3 22.39 42.59 7.59
N LEU A 4 22.79 41.54 8.34
CA LEU A 4 24.18 41.25 8.65
C LEU A 4 24.53 39.86 8.11
N LYS A 5 25.18 39.87 6.95
CA LYS A 5 25.83 38.72 6.29
C LYS A 5 27.14 38.42 7.02
N THR A 6 27.46 37.14 7.20
CA THR A 6 28.83 36.68 7.51
C THR A 6 29.31 35.80 6.34
N PRO A 7 30.52 36.04 5.79
CA PRO A 7 30.92 35.53 4.49
C PRO A 7 31.48 34.10 4.50
N ALA A 8 31.35 33.47 3.32
CA ALA A 8 31.92 32.19 2.93
C ALA A 8 33.39 32.32 2.56
N PHE A 9 34.26 31.47 3.11
CA PHE A 9 35.52 31.07 2.46
C PHE A 9 35.92 29.63 2.86
N LEU A 10 35.87 28.77 1.84
CA LEU A 10 36.85 27.76 1.47
C LEU A 10 37.45 26.87 2.57
N ARG A 11 37.07 25.58 2.58
CA ARG A 11 38.04 24.50 2.85
C ARG A 11 37.86 23.37 1.86
N ASP A 12 38.85 23.29 0.98
CA ASP A 12 39.04 22.30 -0.07
C ASP A 12 39.27 20.88 0.46
N LYS A 13 38.89 19.91 -0.38
CA LYS A 13 39.20 18.49 -0.24
C LYS A 13 40.64 18.18 -0.62
N LYS A 14 41.30 17.23 0.07
CA LYS A 14 42.32 16.34 -0.53
C LYS A 14 42.26 14.91 0.04
N PRO A 15 42.59 13.87 -0.77
CA PRO A 15 42.37 12.46 -0.48
C PRO A 15 43.55 11.79 0.25
N ALA A 16 43.27 10.74 1.02
CA ALA A 16 44.27 9.92 1.69
C ALA A 16 44.75 8.77 0.79
N ILE A 17 46.07 8.63 0.70
CA ILE A 17 46.85 7.63 -0.03
C ILE A 17 47.18 6.47 0.93
N THR A 18 47.12 5.23 0.42
CA THR A 18 47.52 3.94 1.06
C THR A 18 49.03 3.84 1.33
N PRO A 19 49.47 2.94 2.24
CA PRO A 19 50.32 1.81 1.81
C PRO A 19 50.00 0.48 2.56
N SER A 20 49.83 -0.65 1.87
CA SER A 20 50.84 -1.72 1.62
C SER A 20 51.35 -2.49 2.84
N ALA A 21 51.00 -3.79 2.92
CA ALA A 21 51.85 -4.86 3.48
C ALA A 21 51.38 -6.27 2.99
N LEU A 22 52.19 -6.91 2.15
CA LEU A 22 52.32 -8.37 1.95
C LEU A 22 53.42 -8.91 2.92
N PRO A 23 53.87 -10.18 2.95
CA PRO A 23 53.42 -11.49 2.41
C PRO A 23 53.42 -12.61 3.51
N THR A 24 53.07 -13.89 3.29
CA THR A 24 53.91 -15.11 3.04
C THR A 24 53.12 -16.37 3.55
N PRO A 25 53.46 -17.66 3.29
CA PRO A 25 53.57 -18.39 2.00
C PRO A 25 53.03 -19.86 2.02
N THR A 26 53.19 -20.57 0.87
CA THR A 26 53.48 -22.03 0.71
C THR A 26 52.37 -23.06 1.03
N PHE A 27 52.18 -24.19 0.33
CA PHE A 27 52.79 -24.86 -0.82
C PHE A 27 51.91 -26.08 -1.14
N LEU A 28 51.55 -26.34 -2.39
CA LEU A 28 51.64 -27.69 -2.96
C LEU A 28 51.46 -27.66 -4.48
N GLN A 29 52.55 -28.01 -5.13
CA GLN A 29 52.79 -28.20 -6.56
C GLN A 29 52.38 -29.64 -6.92
N GLU A 30 51.72 -29.88 -8.06
CA GLU A 30 52.20 -30.63 -9.25
C GLU A 30 50.92 -31.14 -9.97
N LYS A 31 50.78 -31.35 -11.29
CA LYS A 31 51.69 -31.36 -12.43
C LYS A 31 50.88 -31.19 -13.72
N LYS A 32 51.53 -30.48 -14.64
CA LYS A 32 51.32 -30.25 -16.08
C LYS A 32 50.84 -31.46 -16.90
N GLN A 33 49.91 -31.25 -17.85
CA GLN A 33 49.98 -31.86 -19.18
C GLN A 33 49.23 -31.03 -20.24
N LEU A 34 49.93 -30.78 -21.35
CA LEU A 34 49.51 -30.01 -22.51
C LEU A 34 48.50 -30.79 -23.35
N CYS A 35 47.44 -30.12 -23.83
CA CYS A 35 46.79 -30.41 -25.11
C CYS A 35 46.23 -29.12 -25.71
N LEU A 36 46.67 -28.79 -26.93
CA LEU A 36 46.08 -27.76 -27.77
C LEU A 36 44.64 -28.12 -28.11
N SER A 37 43.67 -27.28 -27.74
CA SER A 37 42.40 -27.19 -28.46
C SER A 37 41.76 -25.81 -28.29
N ARG A 38 42.05 -24.98 -29.27
CA ARG A 38 41.20 -23.94 -29.87
C ARG A 38 39.76 -23.88 -29.33
N LYS A 39 39.43 -22.80 -28.60
CA LYS A 39 38.14 -22.07 -28.73
C LYS A 39 38.21 -20.75 -27.96
N VAL A 40 38.22 -19.65 -28.71
CA VAL A 40 38.06 -18.27 -28.22
C VAL A 40 36.64 -18.12 -27.68
N PRO A 41 36.43 -17.66 -26.43
CA PRO A 41 35.09 -17.33 -25.95
C PRO A 41 34.63 -16.00 -26.57
N PRO A 42 33.38 -15.86 -27.04
CA PRO A 42 32.87 -14.62 -27.59
C PRO A 42 32.80 -13.52 -26.49
N PRO A 43 33.02 -12.25 -26.86
CA PRO A 43 33.04 -11.16 -25.88
C PRO A 43 31.68 -10.99 -25.21
N ALA A 44 31.72 -10.90 -23.87
CA ALA A 44 30.59 -10.63 -23.02
C ALA A 44 29.85 -9.35 -23.47
N GLN A 45 28.63 -9.50 -23.95
CA GLN A 45 27.76 -8.36 -24.25
C GLN A 45 27.33 -7.71 -22.94
N LEU A 46 27.86 -6.52 -22.68
CA LEU A 46 27.43 -5.65 -21.59
C LEU A 46 25.97 -5.24 -21.83
N LYS A 47 25.06 -5.70 -20.98
CA LYS A 47 23.65 -5.25 -20.97
C LYS A 47 23.63 -3.73 -20.77
N PRO A 48 22.81 -2.97 -21.53
CA PRO A 48 22.74 -1.53 -21.37
C PRO A 48 22.22 -1.17 -19.96
N PRO A 49 22.72 -0.08 -19.35
CA PRO A 49 22.28 0.36 -18.04
C PRO A 49 20.78 0.69 -18.08
N ARG A 50 20.02 0.10 -17.16
CA ARG A 50 18.59 0.40 -16.99
C ARG A 50 18.44 1.90 -16.72
N LYS A 51 17.64 2.58 -17.54
CA LYS A 51 17.29 3.99 -17.34
C LYS A 51 16.73 4.17 -15.92
N PRO A 52 17.12 5.25 -15.20
CA PRO A 52 16.57 5.53 -13.88
C PRO A 52 15.05 5.70 -14.01
N ARG A 53 14.33 4.96 -13.15
CA ARG A 53 12.87 5.00 -13.06
C ARG A 53 12.48 6.47 -12.79
N ALA A 54 11.69 7.06 -13.69
CA ALA A 54 11.18 8.41 -13.52
C ALA A 54 10.57 8.56 -12.12
N ALA A 55 10.87 9.68 -11.47
CA ALA A 55 10.36 10.02 -10.15
C ALA A 55 8.85 9.78 -10.10
N LYS A 56 8.39 9.03 -9.08
CA LYS A 56 6.98 8.80 -8.80
C LYS A 56 6.28 10.16 -8.77
N GLN A 57 5.40 10.39 -9.73
CA GLN A 57 4.47 11.52 -9.69
C GLN A 57 3.69 11.40 -8.36
N LYS A 58 3.45 12.54 -7.70
CA LYS A 58 2.65 12.61 -6.48
C LYS A 58 1.35 11.86 -6.78
N GLU A 59 1.13 10.76 -6.06
CA GLU A 59 -0.10 10.00 -6.25
C GLU A 59 -1.22 10.88 -5.72
N ASP A 60 -2.13 11.27 -6.62
CA ASP A 60 -3.37 11.92 -6.25
C ASP A 60 -4.06 11.05 -5.19
N PRO A 61 -4.76 11.62 -4.20
CA PRO A 61 -5.39 10.89 -3.08
C PRO A 61 -6.53 9.94 -3.52
N SER A 62 -6.60 9.61 -4.80
CA SER A 62 -7.53 8.68 -5.41
C SER A 62 -7.25 7.23 -5.03
N LEU A 63 -8.33 6.44 -4.98
CA LEU A 63 -8.26 5.00 -4.75
C LEU A 63 -7.51 4.30 -5.91
N PRO A 64 -6.79 3.20 -5.66
CA PRO A 64 -6.11 2.46 -6.71
C PRO A 64 -7.09 2.02 -7.82
N LYS A 65 -6.78 2.37 -9.07
CA LYS A 65 -7.60 2.05 -10.25
C LYS A 65 -8.05 0.59 -10.32
N ALA A 66 -7.15 -0.34 -10.01
CA ALA A 66 -7.43 -1.77 -10.03
C ALA A 66 -8.50 -2.17 -9.00
N TYR A 67 -8.49 -1.53 -7.82
CA TYR A 67 -9.46 -1.80 -6.77
C TYR A 67 -10.85 -1.31 -7.16
N VAL A 68 -10.94 -0.05 -7.62
CA VAL A 68 -12.21 0.55 -8.07
C VAL A 68 -12.86 -0.28 -9.18
N MET A 69 -12.09 -0.66 -10.20
CA MET A 69 -12.59 -1.49 -11.31
C MET A 69 -12.99 -2.90 -10.86
N SER A 70 -12.25 -3.50 -9.92
CA SER A 70 -12.55 -4.84 -9.37
C SER A 70 -13.88 -4.84 -8.61
N VAL A 71 -14.06 -3.88 -7.70
CA VAL A 71 -15.29 -3.73 -6.90
C VAL A 71 -16.49 -3.48 -7.81
N PHE A 72 -16.36 -2.55 -8.76
CA PHE A 72 -17.45 -2.23 -9.68
C PHE A 72 -17.82 -3.44 -10.55
N SER A 73 -16.84 -4.16 -11.10
CA SER A 73 -17.10 -5.37 -11.89
C SER A 73 -17.77 -6.48 -11.08
N HIS A 74 -17.40 -6.63 -9.80
CA HIS A 74 -18.01 -7.60 -8.90
C HIS A 74 -19.51 -7.32 -8.69
N PHE A 75 -19.89 -6.06 -8.48
CA PHE A 75 -21.29 -5.68 -8.28
C PHE A 75 -22.09 -5.59 -9.58
N ALA A 76 -21.47 -5.14 -10.68
CA ALA A 76 -22.12 -5.01 -11.98
C ALA A 76 -22.42 -6.36 -12.65
N LYS A 77 -21.79 -7.47 -12.21
CA LYS A 77 -21.93 -8.84 -12.74
C LYS A 77 -21.77 -8.94 -14.28
N THR A 78 -21.10 -7.97 -14.88
CA THR A 78 -20.95 -7.79 -16.32
C THR A 78 -19.50 -7.42 -16.66
N LYS A 79 -19.12 -7.58 -17.93
CA LYS A 79 -17.79 -7.17 -18.39
C LYS A 79 -17.77 -5.65 -18.56
N VAL A 80 -16.90 -4.99 -17.82
CA VAL A 80 -16.78 -3.52 -17.82
C VAL A 80 -15.59 -3.10 -18.67
N SER A 81 -15.78 -2.13 -19.58
CA SER A 81 -14.67 -1.55 -20.34
C SER A 81 -13.76 -0.71 -19.45
N ARG A 82 -12.48 -0.59 -19.82
CA ARG A 82 -11.49 0.23 -19.11
C ARG A 82 -11.78 1.73 -19.22
N ASP A 83 -12.56 2.13 -20.21
CA ASP A 83 -12.90 3.53 -20.52
C ASP A 83 -13.92 4.12 -19.54
N VAL A 84 -14.54 3.29 -18.70
CA VAL A 84 -15.51 3.71 -17.67
C VAL A 84 -14.81 4.34 -16.46
N TYR A 85 -13.52 4.04 -16.26
CA TYR A 85 -12.75 4.50 -15.11
C TYR A 85 -12.80 6.02 -14.86
N PRO A 86 -12.54 6.91 -15.82
CA PRO A 86 -12.58 8.36 -15.58
C PRO A 86 -13.94 8.83 -15.04
N VAL A 87 -15.03 8.32 -15.62
CA VAL A 87 -16.39 8.67 -15.16
C VAL A 87 -16.63 8.15 -13.74
N LEU A 88 -16.18 6.92 -13.46
CA LEU A 88 -16.32 6.33 -12.13
C LEU A 88 -15.51 7.10 -11.07
N GLN A 89 -14.32 7.59 -11.44
CA GLN A 89 -13.50 8.42 -10.57
C GLN A 89 -14.22 9.72 -10.22
N GLU A 90 -14.77 10.43 -11.21
CA GLU A 90 -15.53 11.68 -10.98
C GLU A 90 -16.76 11.46 -10.09
N ILE A 91 -17.47 10.34 -10.26
CA ILE A 91 -18.62 10.00 -9.42
C ILE A 91 -18.18 9.69 -7.99
N LEU A 92 -17.07 8.96 -7.82
CA LEU A 92 -16.53 8.65 -6.50
C LEU A 92 -16.08 9.90 -5.77
N ASP A 93 -15.41 10.83 -6.45
CA ASP A 93 -14.96 12.09 -5.84
C ASP A 93 -16.18 12.90 -5.35
N LYS A 94 -17.22 13.06 -6.18
CA LYS A 94 -18.48 13.71 -5.78
C LYS A 94 -19.20 12.99 -4.64
N TYR A 95 -19.13 11.65 -4.61
CA TYR A 95 -19.72 10.86 -3.54
C TYR A 95 -19.01 11.12 -2.21
N PHE A 96 -17.67 11.14 -2.20
CA PHE A 96 -16.90 11.41 -0.99
C PHE A 96 -17.04 12.85 -0.51
N GLU A 97 -17.09 13.84 -1.41
CA GLU A 97 -17.38 15.23 -1.04
C GLU A 97 -18.72 15.33 -0.30
N ARG A 98 -19.79 14.79 -0.89
CA ARG A 98 -21.11 14.80 -0.26
C ARG A 98 -21.15 14.04 1.06
N LEU A 99 -20.46 12.89 1.14
CA LEU A 99 -20.36 12.13 2.38
C LEU A 99 -19.71 12.93 3.50
N VAL A 100 -18.64 13.66 3.21
CA VAL A 100 -17.92 14.47 4.20
C VAL A 100 -18.81 15.60 4.67
N ASP A 101 -19.47 16.32 3.76
CA ASP A 101 -20.39 17.41 4.09
C ASP A 101 -21.54 16.92 5.00
N ASP A 102 -22.10 15.76 4.71
CA ASP A 102 -23.17 15.16 5.49
C ASP A 102 -22.72 14.75 6.91
N LEU A 103 -21.54 14.13 7.02
CA LEU A 103 -20.98 13.74 8.31
C LEU A 103 -20.56 14.94 9.15
N GLU A 104 -20.03 15.99 8.52
CA GLU A 104 -19.74 17.26 9.17
C GLU A 104 -21.02 17.91 9.71
N ALA A 105 -22.09 17.93 8.93
CA ALA A 105 -23.38 18.45 9.37
C ALA A 105 -23.93 17.69 10.59
N TYR A 106 -23.80 16.37 10.63
CA TYR A 106 -24.24 15.56 11.78
C TYR A 106 -23.38 15.79 13.02
N ALA A 107 -22.05 15.84 12.88
CA ALA A 107 -21.16 16.15 13.99
C ALA A 107 -21.45 17.55 14.56
N ASN A 108 -21.63 18.54 13.67
CA ASN A 108 -21.95 19.92 14.04
C ASN A 108 -23.33 20.02 14.72
N HIS A 109 -24.33 19.27 14.25
CA HIS A 109 -25.64 19.21 14.89
C HIS A 109 -25.56 18.70 16.34
N ALA A 110 -24.71 17.71 16.58
CA ALA A 110 -24.42 17.18 17.92
C ALA A 110 -23.40 18.04 18.71
N LYS A 111 -22.95 19.19 18.17
CA LYS A 111 -21.91 20.07 18.74
C LYS A 111 -20.57 19.35 18.99
N ARG A 112 -20.29 18.29 18.24
CA ARG A 112 -19.05 17.52 18.27
C ARG A 112 -18.15 17.95 17.11
N LYS A 113 -16.83 17.84 17.31
CA LYS A 113 -15.83 18.00 16.24
C LYS A 113 -15.32 16.66 15.69
N THR A 114 -15.75 15.57 16.31
CA THR A 114 -15.32 14.21 15.97
C THR A 114 -16.53 13.44 15.45
N ILE A 115 -16.33 12.77 14.32
CA ILE A 115 -17.34 11.91 13.70
C ILE A 115 -17.39 10.60 14.48
N GLU A 116 -18.58 10.25 14.97
CA GLU A 116 -18.83 9.02 15.71
C GLU A 116 -19.49 7.96 14.81
N LYS A 117 -19.51 6.71 15.29
CA LYS A 117 -20.16 5.59 14.59
C LYS A 117 -21.65 5.87 14.35
N GLN A 118 -22.31 6.52 15.30
CA GLN A 118 -23.73 6.87 15.22
C GLN A 118 -24.04 7.80 14.05
N ASP A 119 -23.14 8.72 13.72
CA ASP A 119 -23.32 9.66 12.61
C ASP A 119 -23.31 8.90 11.26
N VAL A 120 -22.46 7.87 11.14
CA VAL A 120 -22.42 6.97 9.98
C VAL A 120 -23.66 6.07 9.92
N GLU A 121 -24.12 5.54 11.06
CA GLU A 121 -25.36 4.77 11.11
C GLU A 121 -26.58 5.60 10.66
N LEU A 122 -26.66 6.86 11.11
CA LEU A 122 -27.71 7.79 10.71
C LEU A 122 -27.64 8.10 9.21
N LEU A 123 -26.45 8.33 8.67
CA LEU A 123 -26.24 8.54 7.24
C LEU A 123 -26.77 7.35 6.42
N LEU A 124 -26.42 6.12 6.80
CA LEU A 124 -26.85 4.91 6.09
C LEU A 124 -28.36 4.70 6.14
N ARG A 125 -29.01 5.07 7.25
CA ARG A 125 -30.48 5.10 7.35
C ARG A 125 -31.09 6.11 6.39
N ARG A 126 -30.54 7.33 6.34
CA ARG A 126 -31.01 8.39 5.43
C ARG A 126 -30.84 8.03 3.96
N GLN A 127 -29.79 7.28 3.61
CA GLN A 127 -29.58 6.76 2.25
C GLN A 127 -30.51 5.58 1.89
N GLY A 128 -31.28 5.06 2.86
CA GLY A 128 -32.15 3.90 2.65
C GLY A 128 -31.40 2.56 2.57
N LEU A 129 -30.11 2.53 2.91
CA LEU A 129 -29.32 1.30 2.97
C LEU A 129 -29.65 0.47 4.21
N VAL A 130 -30.09 1.15 5.28
CA VAL A 130 -30.49 0.56 6.57
C VAL A 130 -31.95 0.92 6.84
N PRO A 131 -32.91 -0.01 6.65
CA PRO A 131 -34.28 0.21 7.12
C PRO A 131 -34.33 0.14 8.66
N ASP A 132 -35.32 0.80 9.29
CA ASP A 132 -35.39 0.96 10.75
C ASP A 132 -35.42 -0.35 11.56
N GLY A 133 -35.79 -1.47 10.93
CA GLY A 133 -35.81 -2.79 11.56
C GLY A 133 -34.54 -3.63 11.40
N VAL A 134 -33.56 -3.20 10.59
CA VAL A 134 -32.34 -3.98 10.32
C VAL A 134 -31.13 -3.26 10.92
N PRO A 135 -30.34 -3.89 11.81
CA PRO A 135 -29.14 -3.25 12.35
C PRO A 135 -28.01 -3.21 11.32
N VAL A 136 -27.14 -2.20 11.43
CA VAL A 136 -25.99 -2.00 10.53
C VAL A 136 -25.03 -3.20 10.54
N ASN A 137 -25.03 -3.98 11.62
CA ASN A 137 -24.28 -5.23 11.77
C ASN A 137 -24.54 -6.21 10.62
N VAL A 138 -25.77 -6.27 10.10
CA VAL A 138 -26.11 -7.17 8.98
C VAL A 138 -25.37 -6.75 7.69
N LEU A 139 -25.22 -5.45 7.45
CA LEU A 139 -24.46 -4.94 6.29
C LEU A 139 -22.97 -5.22 6.46
N ILE A 140 -22.44 -5.08 7.68
CA ILE A 140 -21.07 -5.42 8.03
C ILE A 140 -20.80 -6.90 7.76
N GLU A 141 -21.74 -7.78 8.11
CA GLU A 141 -21.66 -9.21 7.83
C GLU A 141 -21.84 -9.59 6.35
N ARG A 142 -22.38 -8.71 5.52
CA ARG A 142 -22.56 -8.98 4.08
C ARG A 142 -21.34 -8.52 3.28
N TYR A 143 -20.84 -7.32 3.57
CA TYR A 143 -19.93 -6.61 2.68
C TYR A 143 -18.49 -6.49 3.20
N LEU A 144 -18.23 -6.67 4.50
CA LEU A 144 -16.88 -6.54 5.05
C LEU A 144 -16.22 -7.92 5.20
N PRO A 145 -14.90 -8.05 4.94
CA PRO A 145 -14.11 -9.22 5.32
C PRO A 145 -14.10 -9.50 6.83
N MET A 146 -13.80 -10.75 7.22
CA MET A 146 -13.80 -11.21 8.62
C MET A 146 -12.90 -10.39 9.55
N GLU A 147 -11.77 -9.91 9.04
CA GLU A 147 -10.80 -9.11 9.82
C GLU A 147 -11.44 -7.83 10.35
N TYR A 148 -12.18 -7.13 9.50
CA TYR A 148 -12.86 -5.89 9.88
C TYR A 148 -14.12 -6.14 10.71
N ARG A 149 -14.83 -7.25 10.49
CA ARG A 149 -16.00 -7.62 11.31
C ARG A 149 -15.64 -7.79 12.77
N LYS A 150 -14.51 -8.43 13.07
CA LYS A 150 -14.02 -8.64 14.45
C LYS A 150 -13.77 -7.34 15.20
N LEU A 151 -13.44 -6.25 14.49
CA LEU A 151 -13.20 -4.93 15.07
C LEU A 151 -14.50 -4.17 15.36
N LEU A 152 -15.52 -4.36 14.51
CA LEU A 152 -16.76 -3.59 14.57
C LEU A 152 -17.86 -4.30 15.38
N ILE A 153 -17.94 -5.62 15.26
CA ILE A 153 -18.88 -6.45 16.00
C ILE A 153 -18.06 -7.19 17.07
N PRO A 154 -18.11 -6.76 18.33
CA PRO A 154 -17.51 -7.51 19.41
C PRO A 154 -18.26 -8.83 19.54
N VAL A 155 -17.72 -9.88 18.94
CA VAL A 155 -18.21 -11.24 19.14
C VAL A 155 -17.71 -11.67 20.50
N ALA A 156 -18.62 -12.01 21.41
CA ALA A 156 -18.26 -12.71 22.63
C ALA A 156 -17.56 -14.01 22.21
N THR A 157 -16.23 -14.00 22.25
CA THR A 157 -15.43 -15.18 21.96
C THR A 157 -15.58 -16.06 23.19
N SER A 158 -16.70 -16.77 23.28
CA SER A 158 -16.90 -17.71 24.38
C SER A 158 -15.73 -18.70 24.29
N GLY A 159 -14.87 -18.71 25.32
CA GLY A 159 -13.73 -19.60 25.43
C GLY A 159 -14.15 -21.05 25.65
N ASN A 160 -15.21 -21.49 24.99
CA ASN A 160 -15.82 -22.80 25.16
C ASN A 160 -14.95 -23.83 24.43
N LYS A 161 -13.93 -24.33 25.13
CA LYS A 161 -13.15 -25.49 24.70
C LYS A 161 -14.02 -26.74 24.88
N VAL A 162 -14.75 -27.12 23.83
CA VAL A 162 -15.50 -28.38 23.79
C VAL A 162 -14.51 -29.49 23.47
N PHE A 163 -14.09 -30.23 24.50
CA PHE A 163 -13.29 -31.43 24.30
C PHE A 163 -14.22 -32.61 24.00
N PRO A 164 -14.08 -33.30 22.86
CA PRO A 164 -14.87 -34.48 22.57
C PRO A 164 -14.53 -35.57 23.62
N LYS A 165 -15.55 -36.01 24.37
CA LYS A 165 -15.41 -37.14 25.27
C LYS A 165 -15.13 -38.39 24.43
N HIS A 166 -13.97 -39.01 24.62
CA HIS A 166 -13.67 -40.29 24.00
C HIS A 166 -14.65 -41.33 24.52
N ARG A 167 -15.32 -42.02 23.59
CA ARG A 167 -16.24 -43.11 23.88
C ARG A 167 -15.40 -44.32 24.31
N ARG A 168 -15.65 -44.83 25.52
CA ARG A 168 -15.06 -46.09 26.02
C ARG A 168 -15.66 -47.29 25.30
#